data_AF-K1UH76-F1
#
_entry.id   AF-K1UH76-F1
#
_cell.length_a   1.000
_cell.length_b   1.000
_cell.length_c   1.000
_cell.angle_alpha   90.00
_cell.angle_beta   90.00
_cell.angle_gamma   90.00
#
_symmetry.space_group_name_H-M   'P 1'
#
loop_
_entity.id
_entity.type
_entity.pdbx_description
1 polymer ?
#
loop_
_entity_poly.entity_id
_entity_poly.type
_entity_poly.pdbx_seq_one_letter_code
_entity_poly.pdbx_strand_id
1 'polypeptide(L)'
;RDDEAIEALLKSDTIWYCGECMSCRPRCPRGNTPGYVIQSLRKLSQKLGFFVESEKGRQQLALKRMIGDNILRTGYCLVPRQIRPELHPEQGTVWQWIYDNDKEVYGQFTSVYGREGAGALRRIDDESLDEIRRIFDVSGGKEMFDTIERHSDRKAREMGYEEGADEQYMMDVYSKNSNEHY
;
A
#
# COMPACT_ATOMS: atom_id res chain seq x y z
N ARG A 1 -18.59 5.28 27.65
CA ARG A 1 -17.81 4.91 26.44
C ARG A 1 -18.42 5.72 25.32
N ASP A 2 -17.61 6.44 24.57
CA ASP A 2 -18.06 7.42 23.57
C ASP A 2 -17.77 6.84 22.18
N ASP A 3 -18.74 6.09 21.65
CA ASP A 3 -18.61 5.43 20.35
C ASP A 3 -18.57 6.45 19.21
N GLU A 4 -19.18 7.62 19.39
CA GLU A 4 -19.14 8.74 18.43
C GLU A 4 -17.71 9.30 18.29
N ALA A 5 -17.01 9.49 19.42
CA ALA A 5 -15.61 9.92 19.40
C ALA A 5 -14.68 8.90 18.72
N ILE A 6 -14.94 7.60 18.92
CA ILE A 6 -14.17 6.54 18.25
C ILE A 6 -14.44 6.54 16.74
N GLU A 7 -15.70 6.64 16.33
CA GLU A 7 -16.06 6.71 14.91
C GLU A 7 -15.43 7.93 14.23
N ALA A 8 -15.50 9.10 14.87
CA ALA A 8 -14.86 10.31 14.37
C ALA A 8 -13.35 10.13 14.16
N LEU A 9 -12.67 9.46 15.11
CA LEU A 9 -11.24 9.12 14.98
C LEU A 9 -10.97 8.12 13.84
N LEU A 10 -11.83 7.12 13.64
CA LEU A 10 -11.66 6.13 12.57
C LEU A 10 -11.86 6.71 11.17
N LYS A 11 -12.62 7.81 11.06
CA LYS A 11 -12.85 8.57 9.82
C LYS A 11 -11.82 9.67 9.57
N SER A 12 -10.99 10.03 10.56
CA SER A 12 -10.01 11.11 10.44
C SER A 12 -8.65 10.66 9.90
N ASP A 13 -7.82 11.62 9.50
CA ASP A 13 -6.43 11.37 9.09
C ASP A 13 -5.50 10.98 10.26
N THR A 14 -5.90 11.22 11.51
CA THR A 14 -5.03 11.13 12.69
C THR A 14 -4.35 9.78 12.84
N ILE A 15 -5.10 8.69 12.66
CA ILE A 15 -4.53 7.34 12.77
C ILE A 15 -3.56 7.03 11.62
N TRP A 16 -3.65 7.72 10.48
CA TRP A 16 -2.84 7.52 9.29
C TRP A 16 -1.48 8.24 9.35
N TYR A 17 -1.31 9.22 10.25
CA TYR A 17 -0.01 9.89 10.45
C TYR A 17 1.04 9.06 11.19
N CYS A 18 0.64 7.97 11.85
CA CYS A 18 1.60 7.09 12.49
C CYS A 18 2.52 6.44 11.44
N GLY A 19 3.81 6.77 11.47
CA GLY A 19 4.81 6.15 10.60
C GLY A 19 5.24 4.73 11.03
N GLU A 20 4.54 4.13 12.00
CA GLU A 20 4.82 2.78 12.53
C GLU A 20 6.29 2.55 12.93
N CYS A 21 7.02 3.61 13.29
CA CYS A 21 8.44 3.55 13.65
C CYS A 21 8.72 2.82 14.97
N MET A 22 7.68 2.39 15.68
CA MET A 22 7.70 1.70 16.98
C MET A 22 8.46 2.43 18.09
N SER A 23 8.80 3.68 17.88
CA SER A 23 9.58 4.49 18.82
C SER A 23 8.81 4.82 20.11
N CYS A 24 7.48 4.63 20.10
CA CYS A 24 6.62 4.69 21.28
C CYS A 24 6.80 3.50 22.23
N ARG A 25 7.14 2.31 21.73
CA ARG A 25 7.28 1.08 22.52
C ARG A 25 8.38 1.17 23.59
N PRO A 26 9.64 1.49 23.26
CA PRO A 26 10.69 1.56 24.28
C PRO A 26 10.55 2.76 25.22
N ARG A 27 9.68 3.73 24.91
CA ARG A 27 9.53 4.98 25.68
C ARG A 27 8.32 4.98 26.61
N CYS A 28 7.42 4.01 26.52
CA CYS A 28 6.21 4.03 27.34
C CYS A 28 6.50 3.57 28.78
N PRO A 29 6.36 4.44 29.80
CA PRO A 29 6.62 4.07 31.20
C PRO A 29 5.59 3.10 31.77
N ARG A 30 4.47 2.88 31.06
CA ARG A 30 3.40 1.94 31.44
C ARG A 30 3.47 0.61 30.69
N GLY A 31 4.50 0.39 29.86
CA GLY A 31 4.64 -0.84 29.07
C GLY A 31 3.65 -0.98 27.91
N ASN A 32 2.88 0.07 27.60
CA ASN A 32 1.97 0.05 26.46
C ASN A 32 2.73 0.15 25.13
N THR A 33 2.08 -0.30 24.05
CA THR A 33 2.58 -0.11 22.68
C THR A 33 1.54 0.65 21.85
N PRO A 34 1.53 2.00 21.89
CA PRO A 34 0.57 2.81 21.12
C PRO A 34 0.53 2.50 19.62
N GLY A 35 1.67 2.15 19.02
CA GLY A 35 1.74 1.74 17.61
C GLY A 35 0.81 0.57 17.27
N TYR A 36 0.72 -0.44 18.14
CA TYR A 36 -0.19 -1.59 17.94
C TYR A 36 -1.66 -1.22 18.08
N VAL A 37 -1.97 -0.25 18.96
CA VAL A 37 -3.33 0.28 19.08
C VAL A 37 -3.72 0.99 17.78
N ILE A 38 -2.83 1.84 17.23
CA ILE A 38 -3.09 2.55 15.98
C ILE A 38 -3.23 1.57 14.80
N GLN A 39 -2.39 0.54 14.69
CA GLN A 39 -2.54 -0.51 13.67
C GLN A 39 -3.91 -1.21 13.78
N SER A 40 -4.37 -1.50 15.00
CA SER A 40 -5.69 -2.10 15.24
C SER A 40 -6.83 -1.16 14.80
N LEU A 41 -6.71 0.14 15.08
CA LEU A 41 -7.67 1.15 14.65
C LEU A 41 -7.71 1.30 13.12
N ARG A 42 -6.54 1.29 12.45
CA ARG A 42 -6.48 1.29 10.97
C ARG A 42 -7.19 0.08 10.39
N LYS A 43 -6.93 -1.12 10.93
CA LYS A 43 -7.61 -2.35 10.48
C LYS A 43 -9.12 -2.28 10.70
N LEU A 44 -9.57 -1.73 11.83
CA LEU A 44 -10.99 -1.54 12.10
C LEU A 44 -11.63 -0.53 11.14
N SER A 45 -10.96 0.61 10.90
CA SER A 45 -11.38 1.63 9.93
C SER A 45 -11.51 1.05 8.51
N GLN A 46 -10.56 0.19 8.10
CA GLN A 46 -10.64 -0.54 6.83
C GLN A 46 -11.81 -1.51 6.77
N LYS A 47 -12.01 -2.33 7.82
CA LYS A 47 -13.11 -3.29 7.90
C LYS A 47 -14.50 -2.63 7.84
N LEU A 48 -14.65 -1.49 8.50
CA LEU A 48 -15.91 -0.73 8.52
C LEU A 48 -16.08 0.19 7.29
N GLY A 49 -15.02 0.36 6.49
CA GLY A 49 -15.01 1.25 5.35
C GLY A 49 -14.91 2.74 5.70
N PHE A 50 -14.51 3.10 6.93
CA PHE A 50 -14.34 4.48 7.37
C PHE A 50 -13.07 5.15 6.82
N PHE A 51 -12.08 4.37 6.40
CA PHE A 51 -10.84 4.89 5.84
C PHE A 51 -11.06 5.78 4.60
N VAL A 52 -12.17 5.57 3.88
CA VAL A 52 -12.49 6.33 2.65
C VAL A 52 -12.97 7.76 2.95
N GLU A 53 -13.32 8.07 4.20
CA GLU A 53 -13.67 9.43 4.61
C GLU A 53 -12.42 10.30 4.82
N SER A 54 -11.31 9.68 5.19
CA SER A 54 -10.00 10.32 5.38
C SER A 54 -9.26 10.46 4.05
N GLU A 55 -8.57 11.59 3.85
CA GLU A 55 -7.69 11.77 2.69
C GLU A 55 -6.54 10.77 2.72
N LYS A 56 -5.86 10.64 3.86
CA LYS A 56 -4.73 9.70 4.01
C LYS A 56 -5.18 8.25 4.08
N GLY A 57 -6.39 8.00 4.58
CA GLY A 57 -7.02 6.69 4.53
C GLY A 57 -7.27 6.24 3.10
N ARG A 58 -7.82 7.09 2.22
CA ARG A 58 -8.06 6.73 0.80
C ARG A 58 -6.81 6.18 0.09
N GLN A 59 -5.62 6.65 0.46
CA GLN A 59 -4.33 6.17 -0.09
C GLN A 59 -4.07 4.67 0.13
N GLN A 60 -4.82 3.99 0.99
CA GLN A 60 -4.79 2.54 1.11
C GLN A 60 -5.14 1.83 -0.20
N LEU A 61 -5.97 2.43 -1.08
CA LEU A 61 -6.21 1.88 -2.42
C LEU A 61 -4.92 1.85 -3.26
N ALA A 62 -4.17 2.96 -3.26
CA ALA A 62 -2.91 3.05 -4.00
C ALA A 62 -1.88 2.05 -3.45
N LEU A 63 -1.75 1.94 -2.12
CA LEU A 63 -0.86 0.93 -1.51
C LEU A 63 -1.27 -0.51 -1.86
N LYS A 64 -2.57 -0.82 -1.84
CA LYS A 64 -3.07 -2.12 -2.26
C LYS A 64 -2.70 -2.40 -3.72
N ARG A 65 -2.99 -1.50 -4.66
CA ARG A 65 -2.78 -1.73 -6.10
C ARG A 65 -1.32 -1.67 -6.53
N MET A 66 -0.50 -0.84 -5.89
CA MET A 66 0.90 -0.66 -6.24
C MET A 66 1.85 -1.57 -5.47
N ILE A 67 1.47 -2.09 -4.30
CA ILE A 67 2.35 -2.95 -3.48
C ILE A 67 1.69 -4.31 -3.27
N GLY A 68 0.44 -4.32 -2.80
CA GLY A 68 -0.31 -5.55 -2.54
C GLY A 68 -0.46 -6.44 -3.78
N ASP A 69 -0.95 -5.89 -4.88
CA ASP A 69 -1.14 -6.64 -6.13
C ASP A 69 0.21 -7.06 -6.74
N ASN A 70 1.29 -6.32 -6.47
CA ASN A 70 2.64 -6.71 -6.89
C ASN A 70 3.13 -7.95 -6.15
N ILE A 71 2.92 -8.04 -4.84
CA ILE A 71 3.27 -9.25 -4.07
C ILE A 71 2.59 -10.47 -4.68
N LEU A 72 1.31 -10.37 -5.05
CA LEU A 72 0.55 -11.50 -5.64
C LEU A 72 0.93 -11.82 -7.09
N ARG A 73 1.48 -10.85 -7.82
CA ARG A 73 1.86 -10.98 -9.24
C ARG A 73 3.32 -11.41 -9.43
N THR A 74 4.23 -10.89 -8.61
CA THR A 74 5.68 -11.04 -8.80
C THR A 74 6.36 -11.67 -7.58
N GLY A 75 5.68 -11.77 -6.45
CA GLY A 75 6.24 -12.17 -5.15
C GLY A 75 7.11 -11.10 -4.48
N TYR A 76 7.17 -9.89 -5.05
CA TYR A 76 7.89 -8.74 -4.49
C TYR A 76 6.94 -7.58 -4.26
N CYS A 77 7.19 -6.80 -3.21
CA CYS A 77 6.50 -5.51 -3.01
C CYS A 77 6.70 -4.57 -4.20
N LEU A 78 7.93 -4.51 -4.69
CA LEU A 78 8.37 -3.67 -5.80
C LEU A 78 9.43 -4.43 -6.60
N VAL A 79 9.37 -4.32 -7.92
CA VAL A 79 10.51 -4.59 -8.80
C VAL A 79 10.94 -3.27 -9.47
N PRO A 80 12.23 -3.07 -9.80
CA PRO A 80 12.73 -1.79 -10.33
C PRO A 80 11.89 -1.26 -11.52
N ARG A 81 11.47 -2.15 -12.42
CA ARG A 81 10.66 -1.81 -13.59
C ARG A 81 9.26 -1.26 -13.29
N GLN A 82 8.81 -1.30 -12.04
CA GLN A 82 7.52 -0.75 -11.61
C GLN A 82 7.60 0.70 -11.12
N ILE A 83 8.81 1.18 -10.82
CA ILE A 83 9.04 2.55 -10.34
C ILE A 83 9.22 3.45 -11.56
N ARG A 84 8.10 3.92 -12.10
CA ARG A 84 8.06 4.74 -13.32
C ARG A 84 8.69 6.12 -13.07
N PRO A 85 9.71 6.55 -13.83
CA PRO A 85 10.34 7.86 -13.63
C PRO A 85 9.36 9.04 -13.63
N GLU A 86 8.28 8.98 -14.41
CA GLU A 86 7.27 10.04 -14.49
C GLU A 86 6.46 10.20 -13.19
N LEU A 87 6.34 9.12 -12.41
CA LEU A 87 5.67 9.13 -11.10
C LEU A 87 6.64 9.41 -9.94
N HIS A 88 7.95 9.42 -10.22
CA HIS A 88 9.03 9.55 -9.24
C HIS A 88 10.09 10.58 -9.69
N PRO A 89 9.69 11.83 -10.01
CA PRO A 89 10.59 12.85 -10.53
C PRO A 89 11.73 13.20 -9.55
N GLU A 90 11.55 12.96 -8.26
CA GLU A 90 12.55 13.17 -7.21
C GLU A 90 13.81 12.31 -7.40
N GLN A 91 13.72 11.21 -8.15
CA GLN A 91 14.86 10.32 -8.42
C GLN A 91 15.76 10.82 -9.57
N GLY A 92 15.30 11.81 -10.33
CA GLY A 92 16.07 12.49 -11.36
C GLY A 92 16.45 11.65 -12.58
N THR A 93 17.30 12.22 -13.44
CA THR A 93 17.67 11.63 -14.73
C THR A 93 18.51 10.35 -14.62
N VAL A 94 19.22 10.16 -13.51
CA VAL A 94 19.96 8.93 -13.23
C VAL A 94 19.01 7.75 -13.13
N TRP A 95 17.86 7.94 -12.45
CA TRP A 95 16.86 6.88 -12.37
C TRP A 95 16.24 6.55 -13.72
N GLN A 96 15.93 7.56 -14.55
CA GLN A 96 15.47 7.32 -15.92
C GLN A 96 16.44 6.43 -16.69
N TRP A 97 17.74 6.75 -16.63
CA TRP A 97 18.76 5.93 -17.29
C TRP A 97 18.83 4.50 -16.73
N ILE A 98 18.76 4.33 -15.41
CA ILE A 98 18.73 2.98 -14.79
C ILE A 98 17.48 2.21 -15.24
N TYR A 99 16.31 2.86 -15.26
CA TYR A 99 15.06 2.25 -15.67
C TYR A 99 15.14 1.73 -17.12
N ASP A 100 15.73 2.50 -18.02
CA ASP A 100 15.92 2.13 -19.44
C ASP A 100 16.97 1.04 -19.65
N ASN A 101 17.89 0.85 -18.70
CA ASN A 101 19.02 -0.09 -18.78
C ASN A 101 19.01 -1.15 -17.65
N ASP A 102 17.84 -1.42 -17.06
CA ASP A 102 17.71 -2.17 -15.81
C ASP A 102 18.36 -3.57 -15.85
N LYS A 103 18.19 -4.31 -16.96
CA LYS A 103 18.79 -5.64 -17.14
C LYS A 103 20.31 -5.63 -17.15
N GLU A 104 20.93 -4.60 -17.74
CA GLU A 104 22.38 -4.47 -17.75
C GLU A 104 22.89 -4.10 -16.36
N VAL A 105 22.26 -3.12 -15.71
CA VAL A 105 22.66 -2.64 -14.38
C VAL A 105 22.48 -3.73 -13.34
N TYR A 106 21.27 -4.30 -13.21
CA TYR A 106 20.99 -5.31 -12.19
C TYR A 106 21.59 -6.68 -12.53
N GLY A 107 21.81 -6.96 -13.82
CA GLY A 107 22.50 -8.17 -14.28
C GLY A 107 23.94 -8.30 -13.80
N GLN A 108 24.60 -7.18 -13.48
CA GLN A 108 25.95 -7.19 -12.89
C GLN A 108 25.98 -7.73 -11.46
N PHE A 109 24.87 -7.60 -10.72
CA PHE A 109 24.76 -8.04 -9.32
C PHE A 109 24.15 -9.44 -9.19
N THR A 110 23.37 -9.88 -10.18
CA THR A 110 22.71 -11.18 -10.16
C THR A 110 22.45 -11.69 -11.58
N SER A 111 22.83 -12.94 -11.85
CA SER A 111 22.57 -13.60 -13.13
C SER A 111 21.09 -13.97 -13.32
N VAL A 112 20.28 -13.85 -12.27
CA VAL A 112 18.87 -14.26 -12.25
C VAL A 112 17.90 -13.08 -12.24
N TYR A 113 18.32 -11.84 -12.49
CA TYR A 113 17.40 -10.69 -12.57
C TYR A 113 16.27 -10.95 -13.60
N GLY A 114 15.03 -11.06 -13.12
CA GLY A 114 13.86 -11.36 -13.96
C GLY A 114 13.86 -12.77 -14.59
N ARG A 115 14.70 -13.69 -14.10
CA ARG A 115 14.83 -15.08 -14.56
C ARG A 115 14.71 -16.04 -13.39
N GLU A 116 14.42 -17.30 -13.67
CA GLU A 116 14.42 -18.34 -12.62
C GLU A 116 15.84 -18.63 -12.12
N GLY A 117 15.94 -19.12 -10.88
CA GLY A 117 17.19 -19.51 -10.22
C GLY A 117 17.33 -18.90 -8.83
N ALA A 118 18.37 -19.26 -8.08
CA ALA A 118 18.57 -18.74 -6.72
C ALA A 118 19.13 -17.32 -6.74
N GLY A 119 18.42 -16.37 -6.12
CA GLY A 119 18.90 -14.99 -6.00
C GLY A 119 17.79 -13.97 -5.73
N ALA A 120 18.22 -12.72 -5.52
CA ALA A 120 17.34 -11.56 -5.38
C ALA A 120 16.77 -11.14 -6.74
N LEU A 121 15.56 -10.56 -6.72
CA LEU A 121 14.84 -10.08 -7.92
C LEU A 121 14.74 -11.12 -9.06
N ARG A 122 14.67 -12.39 -8.68
CA ARG A 122 14.43 -13.50 -9.61
C ARG A 122 12.98 -13.51 -10.07
N ARG A 123 12.69 -14.20 -11.17
CA ARG A 123 11.32 -14.62 -11.45
C ARG A 123 10.95 -15.73 -10.47
N ILE A 124 9.93 -15.50 -9.66
CA ILE A 124 9.34 -16.53 -8.79
C ILE A 124 8.45 -17.41 -9.67
N ASP A 125 8.58 -18.72 -9.50
CA ASP A 125 7.80 -19.74 -10.22
C ASP A 125 6.32 -19.71 -9.81
N ASP A 126 5.47 -20.25 -10.69
CA ASP A 126 4.01 -20.17 -10.52
C ASP A 126 3.53 -20.95 -9.29
N GLU A 127 4.18 -22.07 -8.93
CA GLU A 127 3.84 -22.86 -7.74
C GLU A 127 4.07 -22.05 -6.46
N SER A 128 5.23 -21.41 -6.33
CA SER A 128 5.54 -20.52 -5.21
C SER A 128 4.61 -19.29 -5.16
N LEU A 129 4.24 -18.72 -6.32
CA LEU A 129 3.25 -17.63 -6.35
C LEU A 129 1.86 -18.09 -5.92
N ASP A 130 1.46 -19.31 -6.27
CA ASP A 130 0.20 -19.90 -5.83
C ASP A 130 0.19 -20.14 -4.32
N GLU A 131 1.31 -20.55 -3.72
CA GLU A 131 1.43 -20.61 -2.26
C GLU A 131 1.25 -19.22 -1.61
N ILE A 132 1.86 -18.17 -2.17
CA ILE A 132 1.68 -16.79 -1.68
C ILE A 132 0.20 -16.38 -1.76
N ARG A 133 -0.47 -16.65 -2.90
CA ARG A 133 -1.90 -16.36 -3.06
C ARG A 133 -2.74 -17.11 -2.03
N ARG A 134 -2.43 -18.38 -1.79
CA ARG A 134 -3.11 -19.20 -0.79
C ARG A 134 -2.91 -18.68 0.63
N ILE A 135 -1.73 -18.16 0.97
CA ILE A 135 -1.48 -17.49 2.26
C ILE A 135 -2.41 -16.28 2.42
N PHE A 136 -2.57 -15.47 1.37
CA PHE A 136 -3.50 -14.33 1.39
C PHE A 136 -4.96 -14.76 1.53
N ASP A 137 -5.35 -15.88 0.91
CA ASP A 137 -6.70 -16.43 1.06
C ASP A 137 -6.96 -16.87 2.51
N VAL A 138 -6.09 -17.70 3.10
CA VAL A 138 -6.33 -18.29 4.43
C VAL A 138 -6.10 -17.33 5.59
N SER A 139 -5.28 -16.29 5.40
CA SER A 139 -5.02 -15.26 6.42
C SER A 139 -6.05 -14.12 6.43
N GLY A 140 -6.96 -14.08 5.45
CA GLY A 140 -7.90 -12.96 5.27
C GLY A 140 -7.28 -11.73 4.58
N GLY A 141 -6.10 -11.88 3.97
CA GLY A 141 -5.46 -10.84 3.16
C GLY A 141 -6.26 -10.51 1.90
N LYS A 142 -6.80 -11.53 1.21
CA LYS A 142 -7.68 -11.33 0.05
C LYS A 142 -8.96 -10.58 0.43
N GLU A 143 -9.64 -11.03 1.48
CA GLU A 143 -10.85 -10.35 1.99
C GLU A 143 -10.59 -8.88 2.34
N MET A 144 -9.42 -8.59 2.92
CA MET A 144 -9.00 -7.22 3.19
C MET A 144 -8.85 -6.40 1.90
N PHE A 145 -8.21 -6.95 0.87
CA PHE A 145 -8.04 -6.27 -0.42
C PHE A 145 -9.38 -6.03 -1.10
N ASP A 146 -10.25 -7.03 -1.14
CA ASP A 146 -11.60 -6.93 -1.70
C ASP A 146 -12.44 -5.88 -0.95
N THR A 147 -12.25 -5.76 0.36
CA THR A 147 -12.91 -4.75 1.19
C THR A 147 -12.41 -3.34 0.87
N ILE A 148 -11.09 -3.15 0.68
CA ILE A 148 -10.52 -1.87 0.27
C ILE A 148 -11.07 -1.45 -1.10
N GLU A 149 -11.08 -2.36 -2.07
CA GLU A 149 -11.59 -2.12 -3.42
C GLU A 149 -13.08 -1.72 -3.38
N ARG A 150 -13.92 -2.51 -2.70
CA ARG A 150 -15.37 -2.27 -2.60
C ARG A 150 -15.70 -0.92 -1.98
N HIS A 151 -15.06 -0.57 -0.86
CA HIS A 151 -15.33 0.71 -0.21
C HIS A 151 -14.76 1.89 -1.00
N SER A 152 -13.62 1.71 -1.67
CA SER A 152 -13.04 2.75 -2.51
C SER A 152 -13.89 3.01 -3.75
N ASP A 153 -14.41 1.96 -4.41
CA ASP A 153 -15.31 2.10 -5.55
C ASP A 153 -16.58 2.87 -5.18
N ARG A 154 -17.20 2.50 -4.05
CA ARG A 154 -18.34 3.25 -3.51
C ARG A 154 -18.00 4.72 -3.30
N LYS A 155 -16.87 5.01 -2.64
CA LYS A 155 -16.46 6.39 -2.35
C LYS A 155 -16.17 7.18 -3.62
N ALA A 156 -15.52 6.58 -4.59
CA ALA A 156 -15.24 7.21 -5.87
C ALA A 156 -16.55 7.63 -6.56
N ARG A 157 -17.57 6.77 -6.58
CA ARG A 157 -18.90 7.11 -7.13
C ARG A 157 -19.58 8.24 -6.36
N GLU A 158 -19.52 8.23 -5.03
CA GLU A 158 -20.02 9.32 -4.18
C GLU A 158 -19.32 10.67 -4.48
N MET A 159 -18.04 10.62 -4.87
CA MET A 159 -17.23 11.79 -5.24
C MET A 159 -17.39 12.22 -6.70
N GLY A 160 -18.24 11.55 -7.49
CA GLY A 160 -18.54 11.92 -8.87
C GLY A 160 -17.66 11.24 -9.93
N TYR A 161 -16.88 10.20 -9.58
CA TYR A 161 -16.17 9.38 -10.56
C TYR A 161 -17.13 8.33 -11.14
N GLU A 162 -17.58 8.52 -12.38
CA GLU A 162 -18.60 7.68 -13.03
C GLU A 162 -18.16 6.22 -13.18
N GLU A 163 -16.88 5.97 -13.46
CA GLU A 163 -16.31 4.63 -13.58
C GLU A 163 -15.93 4.01 -12.22
N GLY A 164 -16.13 4.74 -11.12
CA GLY A 164 -15.82 4.30 -9.77
C GLY A 164 -14.34 4.41 -9.45
N ALA A 165 -13.77 3.43 -8.73
CA ALA A 165 -12.37 3.46 -8.32
C ALA A 165 -11.44 3.02 -9.48
N ASP A 166 -11.56 3.66 -10.63
CA ASP A 166 -10.77 3.37 -11.83
C ASP A 166 -9.33 3.95 -11.75
N GLU A 167 -8.64 4.05 -12.88
CA GLU A 167 -7.29 4.63 -12.93
C GLU A 167 -7.28 6.11 -12.58
N GLN A 168 -8.31 6.88 -12.98
CA GLN A 168 -8.40 8.30 -12.67
C GLN A 168 -8.52 8.53 -11.17
N TYR A 169 -9.48 7.86 -10.50
CA TYR A 169 -9.62 7.96 -9.05
C TYR A 169 -8.35 7.48 -8.33
N MET A 170 -7.73 6.40 -8.79
CA MET A 170 -6.49 5.89 -8.21
C MET A 170 -5.37 6.93 -8.26
N MET A 171 -5.16 7.55 -9.43
CA MET A 171 -4.13 8.58 -9.60
C MET A 171 -4.41 9.84 -8.77
N ASP A 172 -5.68 10.24 -8.66
CA ASP A 172 -6.06 11.37 -7.81
C ASP A 172 -5.78 11.09 -6.33
N VAL A 173 -6.14 9.91 -5.84
CA VAL A 173 -5.83 9.48 -4.47
C VAL A 173 -4.33 9.38 -4.22
N TYR A 174 -3.57 8.91 -5.21
CA TYR A 174 -2.12 8.76 -5.12
C TYR A 174 -1.38 10.11 -5.09
N SER A 175 -1.80 11.06 -5.92
CA SER A 175 -1.06 12.31 -6.17
C SER A 175 -1.55 13.51 -5.36
N LYS A 176 -2.83 13.55 -4.97
CA LYS A 176 -3.41 14.70 -4.29
C LYS A 176 -3.03 14.72 -2.82
N ASN A 177 -2.58 15.88 -2.35
CA ASN A 177 -2.40 16.20 -0.94
C ASN A 177 -3.02 17.57 -0.68
N SER A 178 -4.00 17.67 0.23
CA SER A 178 -4.64 18.97 0.53
C SER A 178 -3.65 19.98 1.13
N ASN A 179 -2.59 19.50 1.79
CA ASN A 179 -1.68 20.31 2.59
C ASN A 179 -2.38 21.06 3.75
N GLU A 180 -3.57 20.62 4.16
CA GLU A 180 -4.34 21.19 5.27
C GLU A 180 -4.21 20.36 6.56
N HIS A 181 -3.20 19.49 6.62
CA HIS A 181 -2.93 18.57 7.72
C HIS A 181 -2.03 19.23 8.78
N TYR A 182 -2.59 20.10 9.62
CA TYR A 182 -1.89 20.76 10.74
C TYR A 182 -2.19 20.14 12.10
#